data_AF-A0A836RF83-F1
#
_entry.id   AF-A0A836RF83-F1
#
_cell.length_a   1.000
_cell.length_b   1.000
_cell.length_c   1.000
_cell.angle_alpha   90.00
_cell.angle_beta   90.00
_cell.angle_gamma   90.00
#
_symmetry.space_group_name_H-M   'P 1'
#
loop_
_entity.id
_entity.type
_entity.pdbx_description
1 polymer ?
#
loop_
_entity_poly.entity_id
_entity_poly.type
_entity_poly.pdbx_seq_one_letter_code
_entity_poly.pdbx_strand_id
1 'polypeptide(L)'
;MSLLVSGDDSIRFQGDFIQVFYRLRHHLDPNVFHPAAYAGYAALLVVWLTLLALGWFNARGRPDSRADGFWRHWRPTDEQRWFHRFVAATCAIALCGLIVGLGPPPSARSPYQSFRMTVLKLYPFRLFDAVLPLAVCCQVAVLAELRLKGRFKACDTPGSGNLRSDEIPAREVRAQPSGQSGSPGQGRPSPDQPSKPVSRASRVAPIGFVTVYLLALALPSADRNPSRLSPAQLNDWLDACRWVREHTSPDALILTPPTAWAFKWYAERAEYVNFKDCPQDAAGIVEWNRRLRYLKQWGQKNYSDGGYSAEEVRELQRQTGITHIVAGRLGPFFFPPAYR
;
A
#
# COMPACT_ATOMS: atom_id res chain seq x y z
N MET A 1 3.57 6.95 -44.78
CA MET A 1 3.63 6.23 -43.50
C MET A 1 2.48 6.68 -42.58
N SER A 2 1.21 6.54 -42.99
CA SER A 2 0.05 7.17 -42.32
C SER A 2 -1.25 6.33 -42.35
N LEU A 3 -1.19 5.06 -42.75
CA LEU A 3 -2.40 4.22 -42.93
C LEU A 3 -2.45 2.96 -42.05
N LEU A 4 -1.44 2.73 -41.20
CA LEU A 4 -1.44 1.65 -40.19
C LEU A 4 -1.76 2.15 -38.77
N VAL A 5 -1.80 3.47 -38.54
CA VAL A 5 -1.96 4.08 -37.21
C VAL A 5 -3.44 4.14 -36.76
N SER A 6 -4.39 4.18 -37.69
CA SER A 6 -5.81 4.38 -37.36
C SER A 6 -6.46 3.18 -36.66
N GLY A 7 -6.06 1.95 -37.01
CA GLY A 7 -6.50 0.71 -36.36
C GLY A 7 -5.92 0.57 -34.96
N ASP A 8 -4.62 0.80 -34.81
CA ASP A 8 -3.90 0.71 -33.54
C ASP A 8 -4.38 1.75 -32.52
N ASP A 9 -4.67 2.98 -32.95
CA ASP A 9 -5.13 4.00 -32.01
C ASP A 9 -6.54 3.73 -31.48
N SER A 10 -7.41 3.13 -32.29
CA SER A 10 -8.76 2.74 -31.86
C SER A 10 -8.69 1.62 -30.81
N ILE A 11 -7.85 0.62 -31.08
CA ILE A 11 -7.61 -0.49 -30.15
C ILE A 11 -6.98 0.03 -28.85
N ARG A 12 -6.00 0.94 -28.94
CA ARG A 12 -5.38 1.60 -27.79
C ARG A 12 -6.39 2.35 -26.95
N PHE A 13 -7.22 3.18 -27.57
CA PHE A 13 -8.27 3.93 -26.87
C PHE A 13 -9.25 2.99 -26.16
N GLN A 14 -9.69 1.92 -26.83
CA GLN A 14 -10.58 0.93 -26.23
C GLN A 14 -9.93 0.17 -25.07
N GLY A 15 -8.67 -0.24 -25.22
CA GLY A 15 -7.90 -0.91 -24.17
C GLY A 15 -7.74 -0.02 -22.93
N ASP A 16 -7.38 1.25 -23.13
CA ASP A 16 -7.25 2.22 -22.03
C ASP A 16 -8.61 2.50 -21.36
N PHE A 17 -9.69 2.60 -22.14
CA PHE A 17 -11.05 2.74 -21.61
C PHE A 17 -11.44 1.55 -20.75
N ILE A 18 -11.22 0.32 -21.25
CA ILE A 18 -11.52 -0.90 -20.51
C ILE A 18 -10.71 -0.94 -19.22
N GLN A 19 -9.41 -0.63 -19.28
CA GLN A 19 -8.57 -0.64 -18.10
C GLN A 19 -9.03 0.37 -17.04
N VAL A 20 -9.23 1.63 -17.42
CA VAL A 20 -9.48 2.74 -16.50
C VAL A 20 -10.93 2.80 -16.03
N PHE A 21 -11.89 2.74 -16.95
CA PHE A 21 -13.30 3.01 -16.65
C PHE A 21 -14.18 1.78 -16.54
N TYR A 22 -13.68 0.58 -16.87
CA TYR A 22 -14.43 -0.66 -16.72
C TYR A 22 -13.82 -1.57 -15.65
N ARG A 23 -12.58 -2.00 -15.84
CA ARG A 23 -11.89 -2.98 -14.99
C ARG A 23 -11.47 -2.37 -13.66
N LEU A 24 -10.73 -1.26 -13.70
CA LEU A 24 -10.16 -0.61 -12.50
C LEU A 24 -10.87 0.68 -12.13
N ARG A 25 -12.13 0.86 -12.55
CA ARG A 25 -12.91 2.07 -12.30
C ARG A 25 -12.94 2.45 -10.81
N HIS A 26 -13.15 1.47 -9.95
CA HIS A 26 -13.18 1.65 -8.49
C HIS A 26 -11.82 1.98 -7.86
N HIS A 27 -10.72 1.84 -8.61
CA HIS A 27 -9.37 2.21 -8.19
C HIS A 27 -8.85 3.47 -8.88
N LEU A 28 -9.32 3.80 -10.08
CA LEU A 28 -8.72 4.86 -10.91
C LEU A 28 -9.64 6.05 -11.19
N ASP A 29 -10.97 5.90 -11.10
CA ASP A 29 -11.93 6.97 -11.40
C ASP A 29 -12.44 7.64 -10.10
N PRO A 30 -12.00 8.88 -9.80
CA PRO A 30 -12.42 9.57 -8.57
C PRO A 30 -13.93 9.76 -8.44
N ASN A 31 -14.67 9.79 -9.55
CA ASN A 31 -16.12 9.97 -9.52
C ASN A 31 -16.88 8.78 -8.91
N VAL A 32 -16.19 7.66 -8.69
CA VAL A 32 -16.80 6.39 -8.27
C VAL A 32 -16.36 5.99 -6.87
N PHE A 33 -15.38 6.70 -6.30
CA PHE A 33 -14.92 6.41 -4.95
C PHE A 33 -16.01 6.75 -3.93
N HIS A 34 -16.13 5.91 -2.91
CA HIS A 34 -17.13 6.12 -1.87
C HIS A 34 -16.83 7.42 -1.10
N PRO A 35 -17.82 8.29 -0.82
CA PRO A 35 -17.62 9.55 -0.09
C PRO A 35 -16.89 9.38 1.26
N ALA A 36 -17.15 8.27 1.95
CA ALA A 36 -16.45 7.96 3.22
C ALA A 36 -14.93 7.78 3.05
N ALA A 37 -14.44 7.35 1.88
CA ALA A 37 -13.00 7.26 1.63
C ALA A 37 -12.38 8.67 1.60
N TYR A 38 -13.01 9.63 0.91
CA TYR A 38 -12.58 11.02 0.91
C TYR A 38 -12.60 11.61 2.32
N ALA A 39 -13.67 11.38 3.07
CA ALA A 39 -13.76 11.83 4.47
C ALA A 39 -12.66 11.23 5.34
N GLY A 40 -12.35 9.95 5.19
CA GLY A 40 -11.28 9.27 5.92
C GLY A 40 -9.89 9.86 5.63
N TYR A 41 -9.56 10.10 4.35
CA TYR A 41 -8.30 10.74 3.98
C TYR A 41 -8.23 12.20 4.40
N ALA A 42 -9.33 12.94 4.32
CA ALA A 42 -9.41 14.31 4.83
C ALA A 42 -9.16 14.35 6.35
N ALA A 43 -9.76 13.43 7.11
CA ALA A 43 -9.53 13.31 8.55
C ALA A 43 -8.06 12.97 8.87
N LEU A 44 -7.44 12.02 8.16
CA LEU A 44 -6.02 11.70 8.32
C LEU A 44 -5.12 12.90 8.00
N LEU A 45 -5.46 13.68 6.97
CA LEU A 45 -4.72 14.89 6.61
C LEU A 45 -4.81 15.94 7.72
N VAL A 46 -6.00 16.16 8.28
CA VAL A 46 -6.22 17.06 9.42
C VAL A 46 -5.44 16.60 10.65
N VAL A 47 -5.43 15.30 10.95
CA VAL A 47 -4.64 14.72 12.04
C VAL A 47 -3.16 15.00 11.82
N TRP A 48 -2.63 14.70 10.64
CA TRP A 48 -1.22 14.94 10.31
C TRP A 48 -0.83 16.42 10.46
N LEU A 49 -1.62 17.33 9.88
CA LEU A 49 -1.40 18.78 9.98
C LEU A 49 -1.48 19.27 11.43
N THR A 50 -2.40 18.72 12.21
CA THR A 50 -2.54 19.05 13.64
C THR A 50 -1.32 18.59 14.44
N LEU A 51 -0.79 17.39 14.18
CA LEU A 51 0.42 16.89 14.83
C LEU A 51 1.66 17.73 14.47
N LEU A 52 1.76 18.20 13.22
CA LEU A 52 2.78 19.15 12.79
C LEU A 52 2.65 20.51 13.50
N ALA A 53 1.44 21.05 13.54
CA ALA A 53 1.14 22.31 14.21
C ALA A 53 1.45 22.22 15.70
N LEU A 54 1.06 21.14 16.38
CA LEU A 54 1.36 20.91 17.79
C LEU A 54 2.87 20.85 18.04
N GLY A 55 3.64 20.16 17.19
CA GLY A 55 5.10 20.18 17.28
C GLY A 55 5.66 21.60 17.19
N TRP A 56 5.17 22.37 16.22
CA TRP A 56 5.64 23.72 15.96
C TRP A 56 5.23 24.76 17.01
N PHE A 57 3.98 24.74 17.48
CA PHE A 57 3.48 25.64 18.54
C PHE A 57 4.19 25.38 19.86
N ASN A 58 4.41 24.10 20.22
CA ASN A 58 5.16 23.74 21.42
C ASN A 58 6.63 24.16 21.35
N ALA A 59 7.20 24.30 20.13
CA ALA A 59 8.54 24.83 19.94
C ALA A 59 8.62 26.37 20.01
N ARG A 60 7.53 27.09 19.70
CA ARG A 60 7.48 28.58 19.72
C ARG A 60 7.07 29.17 21.06
N GLY A 61 6.29 28.47 21.87
CA GLY A 61 5.78 28.98 23.14
C GLY A 61 6.67 28.67 24.35
N ARG A 62 7.57 29.60 24.71
CA ARG A 62 7.87 30.07 26.08
C ARG A 62 9.20 30.85 26.12
N PRO A 63 9.16 32.19 26.27
CA PRO A 63 10.37 33.01 26.39
C PRO A 63 11.04 33.00 27.76
N ASP A 64 10.47 32.39 28.82
CA ASP A 64 10.92 32.72 30.19
C ASP A 64 11.42 31.53 31.05
N SER A 65 12.71 31.64 31.37
CA SER A 65 13.41 31.40 32.64
C SER A 65 12.95 30.27 33.59
N ARG A 66 13.87 29.33 33.85
CA ARG A 66 13.92 28.31 34.93
C ARG A 66 13.19 26.98 34.81
N ALA A 67 12.53 26.68 33.69
CA ALA A 67 12.12 25.30 33.41
C ALA A 67 12.86 24.78 32.17
N ASP A 68 13.73 23.79 32.35
CA ASP A 68 14.39 23.01 31.28
C ASP A 68 13.38 22.10 30.55
N GLY A 69 12.36 22.73 30.00
CA GLY A 69 11.16 22.10 29.49
C GLY A 69 11.43 21.34 28.21
N PHE A 70 11.18 20.03 28.30
CA PHE A 70 10.86 19.04 27.28
C PHE A 70 10.67 19.51 25.80
N TRP A 71 9.91 20.58 25.54
CA TRP A 71 9.55 21.04 24.18
C TRP A 71 10.53 22.03 23.54
N ARG A 72 11.48 22.59 24.29
CA ARG A 72 12.31 23.73 23.89
C ARG A 72 13.32 23.43 22.75
N HIS A 73 13.51 22.15 22.42
CA HIS A 73 14.46 21.70 21.38
C HIS A 73 13.78 20.97 20.22
N TRP A 74 12.45 21.03 20.09
CA TRP A 74 11.81 20.43 18.93
C TRP A 74 12.14 21.24 17.68
N ARG A 75 13.16 20.78 16.95
CA ARG A 75 13.42 21.16 15.57
C ARG A 75 13.37 19.88 14.76
N PRO A 76 12.51 19.78 13.73
CA PRO A 76 12.53 18.62 12.87
C PRO A 76 13.93 18.49 12.26
N THR A 77 14.42 17.26 12.11
CA THR A 77 15.70 17.02 11.41
C THR A 77 15.56 17.35 9.93
N ASP A 78 16.67 17.42 9.19
CA ASP A 78 16.61 17.65 7.74
C ASP A 78 15.85 16.53 7.01
N GLU A 79 15.99 15.29 7.50
CA GLU A 79 15.29 14.12 6.98
C GLU A 79 13.78 14.24 7.24
N GLN A 80 13.37 14.70 8.43
CA GLN A 80 11.95 14.93 8.75
C GLN A 80 11.37 16.05 7.88
N ARG A 81 12.09 17.16 7.70
CA ARG A 81 11.69 18.24 6.79
C ARG A 81 11.55 17.76 5.35
N TRP A 82 12.49 16.95 4.87
CA TRP A 82 12.42 16.35 3.55
C TRP A 82 11.19 15.45 3.42
N PHE A 83 10.95 14.56 4.40
CA PHE A 83 9.83 13.65 4.39
C PHE A 83 8.48 14.39 4.40
N HIS A 84 8.31 15.44 5.21
CA HIS A 84 7.07 16.22 5.18
C HIS A 84 6.85 16.96 3.85
N ARG A 85 7.92 17.46 3.22
CA ARG A 85 7.84 18.03 1.85
C ARG A 85 7.46 16.98 0.83
N PHE A 86 7.99 15.76 0.96
CA PHE A 86 7.61 14.63 0.12
C PHE A 86 6.13 14.29 0.28
N VAL A 87 5.62 14.18 1.51
CA VAL A 87 4.19 13.96 1.79
C VAL A 87 3.33 15.06 1.15
N ALA A 88 3.71 16.34 1.32
CA ALA A 88 3.01 17.46 0.71
C ALA A 88 3.02 17.40 -0.83
N ALA A 89 4.13 17.01 -1.44
CA ALA A 89 4.22 16.80 -2.89
C ALA A 89 3.29 15.67 -3.37
N THR A 90 3.20 14.56 -2.63
CA THR A 90 2.26 13.47 -2.98
C THR A 90 0.80 13.91 -2.86
N CYS A 91 0.47 14.78 -1.88
CA CYS A 91 -0.86 15.39 -1.76
C CYS A 91 -1.18 16.28 -2.97
N ALA A 92 -0.24 17.14 -3.39
CA ALA A 92 -0.42 17.97 -4.58
C ALA A 92 -0.63 17.13 -5.86
N ILE A 93 0.15 16.06 -6.03
CA ILE A 93 -0.04 15.11 -7.13
C ILE A 93 -1.44 14.49 -7.07
N ALA A 94 -1.89 14.01 -5.91
CA ALA A 94 -3.21 13.43 -5.73
C ALA A 94 -4.34 14.42 -6.07
N LEU A 95 -4.22 15.69 -5.67
CA LEU A 95 -5.16 16.75 -6.03
C LEU A 95 -5.23 16.99 -7.55
N CYS A 96 -4.08 16.99 -8.24
CA CYS A 96 -4.06 17.03 -9.71
C CYS A 96 -4.81 15.83 -10.32
N GLY A 97 -4.63 14.63 -9.76
CA GLY A 97 -5.37 13.43 -10.16
C GLY A 97 -6.87 13.54 -9.98
N LEU A 98 -7.30 14.13 -8.85
CA LEU A 98 -8.71 14.42 -8.59
C LEU A 98 -9.26 15.38 -9.65
N ILE A 99 -8.56 16.48 -9.95
CA ILE A 99 -8.96 17.46 -10.96
C ILE A 99 -9.06 16.82 -12.35
N VAL A 100 -8.07 16.03 -12.77
CA VAL A 100 -8.10 15.29 -14.04
C VAL A 100 -9.26 14.27 -14.05
N GLY A 101 -9.55 13.68 -12.89
CA GLY A 101 -10.62 12.72 -12.69
C GLY A 101 -12.02 13.29 -12.78
N LEU A 102 -12.25 14.56 -12.43
CA LEU A 102 -13.58 15.21 -12.40
C LEU A 102 -14.22 15.48 -13.79
N GLY A 103 -13.62 14.97 -14.87
CA GLY A 103 -14.16 15.11 -16.22
C GLY A 103 -15.46 14.32 -16.47
N PRO A 104 -16.26 14.72 -17.49
CA PRO A 104 -17.50 14.04 -17.84
C PRO A 104 -17.24 12.57 -18.19
N PRO A 105 -18.27 11.70 -18.10
CA PRO A 105 -18.16 10.33 -18.54
C PRO A 105 -17.58 10.27 -19.96
N PRO A 106 -16.67 9.33 -20.26
CA PRO A 106 -16.16 9.15 -21.61
C PRO A 106 -17.29 8.83 -22.59
N SER A 107 -17.79 9.85 -23.30
CA SER A 107 -18.92 9.77 -24.22
C SER A 107 -18.49 9.63 -25.68
N ALA A 108 -17.30 10.13 -26.04
CA ALA A 108 -16.72 10.04 -27.38
C ALA A 108 -15.19 10.16 -27.35
N ARG A 109 -14.52 9.68 -28.41
CA ARG A 109 -13.07 9.82 -28.60
C ARG A 109 -12.72 11.30 -28.74
N SER A 110 -12.05 11.86 -27.75
CA SER A 110 -11.52 13.22 -27.80
C SER A 110 -10.09 13.26 -27.25
N PRO A 111 -9.26 14.24 -27.65
CA PRO A 111 -7.89 14.37 -27.15
C PRO A 111 -7.83 14.43 -25.62
N TYR A 112 -8.77 15.16 -25.00
CA TYR A 112 -8.89 15.25 -23.55
C TYR A 112 -9.16 13.88 -22.89
N GLN A 113 -10.05 13.06 -23.45
CA GLN A 113 -10.36 11.74 -22.88
C GLN A 113 -9.17 10.78 -23.01
N SER A 114 -8.47 10.79 -24.14
CA SER A 114 -7.24 9.99 -24.31
C SER A 114 -6.15 10.38 -23.31
N PHE A 115 -5.95 11.69 -23.12
CA PHE A 115 -5.02 12.21 -22.11
C PHE A 115 -5.43 11.80 -20.69
N ARG A 116 -6.70 12.01 -20.32
CA ARG A 116 -7.25 11.65 -19.02
C ARG A 116 -7.03 10.17 -18.71
N MET A 117 -7.35 9.27 -19.65
CA MET A 117 -7.15 7.83 -19.46
C MET A 117 -5.67 7.47 -19.30
N THR A 118 -4.79 8.04 -20.12
CA THR A 118 -3.34 7.82 -20.03
C THR A 118 -2.83 8.21 -18.64
N VAL A 119 -3.26 9.37 -18.15
CA VAL A 119 -2.82 9.92 -16.88
C VAL A 119 -3.40 9.13 -15.69
N LEU A 120 -4.69 8.79 -15.71
CA LEU A 120 -5.32 7.97 -14.66
C LEU A 120 -4.76 6.54 -14.62
N LYS A 121 -4.33 5.99 -15.76
CA LYS A 121 -3.69 4.68 -15.85
C LYS A 121 -2.35 4.61 -15.12
N LEU A 122 -1.61 5.72 -15.03
CA LEU A 122 -0.24 5.72 -14.51
C LEU A 122 -0.11 5.56 -12.99
N TYR A 123 -1.22 5.50 -12.24
CA TYR A 123 -1.25 5.31 -10.78
C TYR A 123 -0.51 6.36 -9.90
N PRO A 124 0.07 7.50 -10.37
CA PRO A 124 0.90 8.34 -9.49
C PRO A 124 0.07 9.02 -8.39
N PHE A 125 -1.24 9.18 -8.64
CA PHE A 125 -2.18 9.84 -7.74
C PHE A 125 -2.46 9.08 -6.45
N ARG A 126 -2.22 7.76 -6.48
CA ARG A 126 -2.46 6.87 -5.34
C ARG A 126 -1.26 6.77 -4.41
N LEU A 127 -0.12 7.41 -4.72
CA LEU A 127 1.03 7.42 -3.82
C LEU A 127 0.70 8.06 -2.47
N PHE A 128 -0.16 9.08 -2.48
CA PHE A 128 -0.64 9.74 -1.27
C PHE A 128 -1.37 8.78 -0.32
N ASP A 129 -2.10 7.80 -0.86
CA ASP A 129 -2.86 6.81 -0.09
C ASP A 129 -1.98 5.98 0.84
N ALA A 130 -0.75 5.69 0.41
CA ALA A 130 0.24 4.97 1.22
C ALA A 130 1.06 5.91 2.12
N VAL A 131 1.42 7.08 1.61
CA VAL A 131 2.37 7.99 2.26
C VAL A 131 1.72 8.77 3.42
N LEU A 132 0.44 9.14 3.33
CA LEU A 132 -0.23 9.89 4.40
C LEU A 132 -0.39 9.08 5.70
N PRO A 133 -0.93 7.84 5.70
CA PRO A 133 -1.01 7.03 6.92
C PRO A 133 0.37 6.80 7.54
N LEU A 134 1.39 6.55 6.71
CA LEU A 134 2.78 6.43 7.15
C LEU A 134 3.26 7.71 7.85
N ALA A 135 2.95 8.87 7.27
CA ALA A 135 3.33 10.16 7.85
C ALA A 135 2.68 10.42 9.21
N VAL A 136 1.42 10.05 9.38
CA VAL A 136 0.74 10.10 10.68
C VAL A 136 1.44 9.20 11.69
N CYS A 137 1.72 7.94 11.34
CA CYS A 137 2.39 6.99 12.22
C CYS A 137 3.79 7.47 12.65
N CYS A 138 4.60 7.94 11.70
CA CYS A 138 5.92 8.51 11.98
C CYS A 138 5.83 9.71 12.93
N GLN A 139 4.86 10.61 12.71
CA GLN A 139 4.72 11.80 13.54
C GLN A 139 4.24 11.46 14.96
N VAL A 140 3.33 10.49 15.11
CA VAL A 140 2.92 9.97 16.41
C VAL A 140 4.12 9.36 17.14
N ALA A 141 4.95 8.57 16.46
CA ALA A 141 6.14 7.96 17.05
C ALA A 141 7.13 9.01 17.54
N VAL A 142 7.40 10.06 16.74
CA VAL A 142 8.27 11.18 17.14
C VAL A 142 7.72 11.88 18.39
N LEU A 143 6.42 12.19 18.42
CA LEU A 143 5.81 12.85 19.59
C LEU A 143 5.79 11.95 20.84
N ALA A 144 5.60 10.65 20.67
CA ALA A 144 5.65 9.67 21.76
C ALA A 144 7.08 9.52 22.33
N GLU A 145 8.09 9.41 21.47
CA GLU A 145 9.50 9.34 21.87
C GLU A 145 9.90 10.58 22.66
N LEU A 146 9.51 11.75 22.17
CA LEU A 146 9.69 13.01 22.86
C LEU A 146 9.04 12.91 24.25
N ARG A 147 7.73 12.59 24.34
CA ARG A 147 7.00 12.53 25.62
C ARG A 147 7.65 11.60 26.63
N LEU A 148 8.18 10.46 26.18
CA LEU A 148 8.91 9.54 27.03
C LEU A 148 10.21 10.18 27.54
N LYS A 149 11.06 10.71 26.65
CA LYS A 149 12.31 11.38 27.03
C LYS A 149 12.10 12.56 27.99
N GLY A 150 11.02 13.33 27.82
CA GLY A 150 10.66 14.44 28.70
C GLY A 150 10.27 14.01 30.12
N ARG A 151 9.62 12.85 30.28
CA ARG A 151 9.25 12.32 31.61
C ARG A 151 10.46 11.81 32.39
N PHE A 152 11.47 11.25 31.71
CA PHE A 152 12.68 10.77 32.39
C PHE A 152 13.57 11.89 32.90
N LYS A 153 13.73 12.98 32.12
CA LYS A 153 14.56 14.12 32.54
C LYS A 153 14.03 14.85 33.78
N ALA A 154 12.72 14.75 34.05
CA ALA A 154 12.08 15.32 35.24
C ALA A 154 12.27 14.49 36.51
N CYS A 155 12.63 13.20 36.41
CA CYS A 155 12.87 12.33 37.57
C CYS A 155 14.34 12.31 38.03
N ASP A 156 15.28 12.76 37.20
CA ASP A 156 16.72 12.72 37.48
C ASP A 156 17.26 13.95 38.26
N THR A 157 16.39 14.80 38.81
CA THR A 157 16.79 15.93 39.67
C THR A 157 16.49 15.68 41.16
N PRO A 158 17.37 15.01 41.93
CA PRO A 158 17.48 15.22 43.36
C PRO A 158 18.26 16.53 43.61
N GLY A 159 17.73 17.38 44.46
CA GLY A 159 18.29 18.69 44.77
C GLY A 159 19.73 18.63 45.29
N SER A 160 20.64 19.35 44.63
CA SER A 160 21.95 19.69 45.18
C SER A 160 21.78 20.86 46.16
N GLY A 161 21.42 20.51 47.40
CA GLY A 161 21.58 21.42 48.53
C GLY A 161 23.07 21.64 48.81
N ASN A 162 23.42 22.92 48.98
CA ASN A 162 24.51 23.46 49.79
C ASN A 162 25.78 22.62 50.00
N LEU A 163 26.90 23.09 49.47
CA LEU A 163 28.12 23.22 50.27
C LEU A 163 28.72 24.61 50.05
N ARG A 164 28.61 25.44 51.09
CA ARG A 164 29.43 26.64 51.31
C ARG A 164 30.88 26.22 51.36
N SER A 165 31.74 26.90 50.61
CA SER A 165 33.18 26.90 50.81
C SER A 165 33.58 28.28 51.32
N ASP A 166 33.54 28.44 52.64
CA ASP A 166 34.21 29.51 53.37
C ASP A 166 35.70 29.15 53.53
N GLU A 167 36.58 30.16 53.36
CA GLU A 167 37.95 30.30 53.91
C GLU A 167 39.04 29.30 53.41
N ILE A 168 40.20 29.69 52.82
CA ILE A 168 41.39 30.39 53.39
C ILE A 168 42.40 30.67 52.22
N PRO A 169 43.36 31.63 52.33
CA PRO A 169 43.73 32.54 51.25
C PRO A 169 45.11 32.32 50.58
N ALA A 170 45.31 33.16 49.56
CA ALA A 170 46.53 33.63 48.88
C ALA A 170 47.91 33.13 49.35
N ARG A 171 48.70 32.65 48.38
CA ARG A 171 50.15 32.83 48.39
C ARG A 171 50.68 33.21 47.01
N GLU A 172 51.26 34.39 46.99
CA GLU A 172 51.91 35.09 45.89
C GLU A 172 53.37 34.64 45.80
N VAL A 173 53.82 34.13 44.65
CA VAL A 173 55.25 34.04 44.29
C VAL A 173 55.43 34.37 42.80
N ARG A 174 55.76 35.64 42.57
CA ARG A 174 56.72 36.26 41.62
C ARG A 174 57.17 35.49 40.34
N ALA A 175 57.01 36.20 39.21
CA ALA A 175 57.69 36.21 37.89
C ALA A 175 59.18 35.76 37.87
N GLN A 176 59.85 35.28 36.81
CA GLN A 176 59.81 35.30 35.31
C GLN A 176 61.02 34.40 34.84
N PRO A 177 61.50 34.30 33.56
CA PRO A 177 60.90 34.27 32.22
C PRO A 177 61.46 33.11 31.31
N SER A 178 60.96 33.08 30.07
CA SER A 178 61.60 32.62 28.80
C SER A 178 62.01 31.16 28.57
N GLY A 179 61.31 30.53 27.61
CA GLY A 179 61.92 29.85 26.47
C GLY A 179 62.24 28.36 26.60
N GLN A 180 61.44 27.50 25.96
CA GLN A 180 61.95 26.45 25.06
C GLN A 180 60.83 25.70 24.32
N SER A 181 61.11 25.45 23.06
CA SER A 181 60.38 24.64 22.07
C SER A 181 60.32 23.16 22.42
N GLY A 182 59.19 22.49 22.14
CA GLY A 182 59.10 21.03 22.14
C GLY A 182 57.76 20.47 21.61
N SER A 183 57.84 19.80 20.46
CA SER A 183 56.97 18.85 19.73
C SER A 183 55.67 18.24 20.32
N PRO A 184 54.78 17.72 19.44
CA PRO A 184 53.39 17.35 19.75
C PRO A 184 53.28 16.01 20.48
N GLY A 185 52.74 16.03 21.70
CA GLY A 185 52.39 14.84 22.47
C GLY A 185 51.02 14.29 22.08
N GLN A 186 51.02 13.08 21.51
CA GLN A 186 49.86 12.22 21.35
C GLN A 186 49.24 11.91 22.72
N GLY A 187 48.03 12.42 22.96
CA GLY A 187 47.21 12.03 24.12
C GLY A 187 46.60 10.65 23.91
N ARG A 188 47.05 9.65 24.69
CA ARG A 188 46.33 8.39 24.89
C ARG A 188 44.97 8.67 25.57
N PRO A 189 43.87 8.00 25.18
CA PRO A 189 42.62 8.10 25.92
C PRO A 189 42.73 7.34 27.26
N SER A 190 42.39 8.01 28.37
CA SER A 190 42.23 7.37 29.67
C SER A 190 41.10 6.32 29.64
N PRO A 191 41.31 5.10 30.16
CA PRO A 191 40.29 4.07 30.21
C PRO A 191 39.59 4.10 31.55
N ASP A 192 38.80 5.14 31.85
CA ASP A 192 37.95 5.15 33.05
C ASP A 192 36.84 6.21 32.94
N GLN A 193 35.96 6.04 31.96
CA GLN A 193 34.63 6.63 32.03
C GLN A 193 33.61 5.52 32.31
N PRO A 194 32.89 5.56 33.46
CA PRO A 194 31.84 4.58 33.72
C PRO A 194 30.77 4.71 32.64
N SER A 195 30.49 3.60 31.95
CA SER A 195 29.44 3.52 30.94
C SER A 195 28.11 3.96 31.57
N LYS A 196 27.50 5.01 31.01
CA LYS A 196 26.19 5.51 31.47
C LYS A 196 25.19 4.35 31.52
N PRO A 197 24.45 4.17 32.63
CA PRO A 197 23.45 3.11 32.70
C PRO A 197 22.39 3.35 31.63
N VAL A 198 22.26 2.40 30.71
CA VAL A 198 21.19 2.39 29.71
C VAL A 198 19.87 2.34 30.49
N SER A 199 19.14 3.45 30.50
CA SER A 199 17.93 3.60 31.32
C SER A 199 16.87 2.58 30.91
N ARG A 200 16.22 1.93 31.89
CA ARG A 200 15.13 0.95 31.70
C ARG A 200 14.00 1.44 30.78
N ALA A 201 13.86 2.77 30.65
CA ALA A 201 13.01 3.49 29.73
C ALA A 201 13.12 3.07 28.25
N SER A 202 14.35 2.78 27.78
CA SER A 202 14.61 2.45 26.37
C SER A 202 14.03 1.10 25.95
N ARG A 203 13.56 0.29 26.92
CA ARG A 203 13.00 -1.05 26.67
C ARG A 203 11.48 -1.07 26.55
N VAL A 204 10.75 -0.02 26.96
CA VAL A 204 9.26 -0.07 26.99
C VAL A 204 8.64 0.25 25.62
N ALA A 205 9.24 1.18 24.85
CA ALA A 205 8.82 1.49 23.48
C ALA A 205 8.94 0.29 22.51
N PRO A 206 10.04 -0.50 22.50
CA PRO A 206 10.10 -1.68 21.65
C PRO A 206 9.11 -2.77 22.08
N ILE A 207 8.79 -2.91 23.38
CA ILE A 207 7.81 -3.91 23.85
C ILE A 207 6.41 -3.58 23.32
N GLY A 208 5.97 -2.32 23.36
CA GLY A 208 4.66 -1.93 22.81
C GLY A 208 4.55 -2.18 21.31
N PHE A 209 5.59 -1.83 20.55
CA PHE A 209 5.64 -2.09 19.11
C PHE A 209 5.66 -3.59 18.79
N VAL A 210 6.48 -4.37 19.51
CA VAL A 210 6.54 -5.83 19.38
C VAL A 210 5.19 -6.46 19.72
N THR A 211 4.50 -6.01 20.76
CA THR A 211 3.16 -6.52 21.11
C THR A 211 2.15 -6.23 20.02
N VAL A 212 2.08 -5.00 19.49
CA VAL A 212 1.17 -4.66 18.37
C VAL A 212 1.53 -5.44 17.11
N TYR A 213 2.82 -5.60 16.81
CA TYR A 213 3.30 -6.38 15.67
C TYR A 213 2.94 -7.88 15.81
N LEU A 214 3.17 -8.48 16.98
CA LEU A 214 2.80 -9.86 17.28
C LEU A 214 1.28 -10.05 17.25
N LEU A 215 0.50 -9.09 17.75
CA LEU A 215 -0.95 -9.11 17.62
C LEU A 215 -1.38 -9.02 16.15
N ALA A 216 -0.78 -8.16 15.33
CA ALA A 216 -1.04 -8.10 13.89
C ALA A 216 -0.69 -9.42 13.18
N LEU A 217 0.38 -10.10 13.61
CA LEU A 217 0.76 -11.43 13.13
C LEU A 217 -0.11 -12.56 13.69
N ALA A 218 -0.80 -12.38 14.80
CA ALA A 218 -1.65 -13.39 15.41
C ALA A 218 -3.11 -13.27 14.95
N LEU A 219 -3.59 -12.04 14.71
CA LEU A 219 -4.96 -11.78 14.29
C LEU A 219 -5.18 -12.33 12.86
N PRO A 220 -6.17 -13.20 12.66
CA PRO A 220 -6.49 -13.73 11.35
C PRO A 220 -7.05 -12.60 10.48
N SER A 221 -6.23 -12.09 9.56
CA SER A 221 -6.72 -11.22 8.51
C SER A 221 -7.41 -12.06 7.44
N ALA A 222 -8.49 -11.53 6.86
CA ALA A 222 -9.22 -12.17 5.76
C ALA A 222 -8.32 -12.49 4.54
N ASP A 223 -7.13 -11.86 4.47
CA ASP A 223 -6.17 -12.01 3.38
C ASP A 223 -5.19 -13.19 3.55
N ARG A 224 -5.22 -13.95 4.66
CA ARG A 224 -4.32 -15.12 4.81
C ARG A 224 -4.63 -16.27 3.87
N ASN A 225 -5.89 -16.43 3.48
CA ASN A 225 -6.30 -17.47 2.55
C ASN A 225 -6.58 -16.84 1.17
N PRO A 226 -5.62 -16.87 0.24
CA PRO A 226 -5.78 -16.23 -1.07
C PRO A 226 -6.89 -16.90 -1.92
N SER A 227 -7.25 -18.16 -1.62
CA SER A 227 -8.35 -18.86 -2.30
C SER A 227 -9.73 -18.41 -1.79
N ARG A 228 -9.82 -17.97 -0.53
CA ARG A 228 -11.07 -17.75 0.22
C ARG A 228 -12.00 -18.97 0.30
N LEU A 229 -11.51 -20.17 -0.05
CA LEU A 229 -12.25 -21.43 0.05
C LEU A 229 -12.15 -21.98 1.49
N SER A 230 -13.21 -22.64 1.96
CA SER A 230 -13.11 -23.48 3.16
C SER A 230 -12.16 -24.65 2.91
N PRO A 231 -11.64 -25.32 3.95
CA PRO A 231 -10.78 -26.50 3.77
C PRO A 231 -11.41 -27.60 2.90
N ALA A 232 -12.72 -27.85 3.06
CA ALA A 232 -13.44 -28.82 2.25
C ALA A 232 -13.52 -28.38 0.77
N GLN A 233 -13.95 -27.15 0.52
CA GLN A 233 -14.02 -26.59 -0.84
C GLN A 233 -12.64 -26.54 -1.52
N LEU A 234 -11.58 -26.29 -0.74
CA LEU A 234 -10.21 -26.30 -1.25
C LEU A 234 -9.81 -27.71 -1.69
N ASN A 235 -10.13 -28.74 -0.90
CA ASN A 235 -9.86 -30.12 -1.27
C ASN A 235 -10.62 -30.51 -2.53
N ASP A 236 -11.93 -30.23 -2.60
CA ASP A 236 -12.76 -30.51 -3.78
C ASP A 236 -12.22 -29.79 -5.02
N TRP A 237 -11.79 -28.53 -4.86
CA TRP A 237 -11.20 -27.75 -5.95
C TRP A 237 -9.89 -28.34 -6.46
N LEU A 238 -8.98 -28.73 -5.55
CA LEU A 238 -7.70 -29.33 -5.91
C LEU A 238 -7.88 -30.69 -6.58
N ASP A 239 -8.88 -31.44 -6.13
CA ASP A 239 -9.24 -32.73 -6.68
C ASP A 239 -9.82 -32.61 -8.11
N ALA A 240 -10.73 -31.66 -8.33
CA ALA A 240 -11.21 -31.33 -9.67
C ALA A 240 -10.07 -30.87 -10.61
N CYS A 241 -9.13 -30.05 -10.11
CA CYS A 241 -7.96 -29.64 -10.88
C CYS A 241 -7.08 -30.84 -11.26
N ARG A 242 -6.84 -31.77 -10.32
CA ARG A 242 -6.09 -33.00 -10.57
C ARG A 242 -6.78 -33.86 -11.62
N TRP A 243 -8.09 -34.05 -11.51
CA TRP A 243 -8.86 -34.81 -12.49
C TRP A 243 -8.72 -34.21 -13.89
N VAL A 244 -8.88 -32.89 -14.03
CA VAL A 244 -8.69 -32.20 -15.33
C VAL A 244 -7.29 -32.44 -15.88
N ARG A 245 -6.26 -32.34 -15.05
CA ARG A 245 -4.87 -32.56 -15.48
C ARG A 245 -4.62 -33.99 -15.97
N GLU A 246 -5.25 -34.98 -15.37
CA GLU A 246 -5.03 -36.39 -15.66
C GLU A 246 -5.92 -36.92 -16.80
N HIS A 247 -7.08 -36.28 -17.06
CA HIS A 247 -8.12 -36.80 -17.96
C HIS A 247 -8.39 -35.93 -19.18
N THR A 248 -7.67 -34.83 -19.38
CA THR A 248 -7.83 -33.97 -20.56
C THR A 248 -6.52 -33.83 -21.33
N SER A 249 -6.61 -33.55 -22.65
CA SER A 249 -5.42 -33.23 -23.45
C SER A 249 -4.68 -32.00 -22.89
N PRO A 250 -3.33 -31.93 -22.96
CA PRO A 250 -2.59 -30.71 -22.61
C PRO A 250 -3.08 -29.45 -23.34
N ASP A 251 -3.58 -29.59 -24.57
CA ASP A 251 -4.12 -28.49 -25.37
C ASP A 251 -5.60 -28.19 -25.07
N ALA A 252 -6.18 -28.84 -24.05
CA ALA A 252 -7.58 -28.61 -23.67
C ALA A 252 -7.78 -27.17 -23.20
N LEU A 253 -8.76 -26.50 -23.82
CA LEU A 253 -9.20 -25.17 -23.43
C LEU A 253 -10.40 -25.28 -22.49
N ILE A 254 -10.22 -24.79 -21.26
CA ILE A 254 -11.17 -24.99 -20.17
C ILE A 254 -11.93 -23.70 -19.87
N LEU A 255 -13.25 -23.79 -19.74
CA LEU A 255 -14.06 -22.73 -19.13
C LEU A 255 -14.12 -22.93 -17.62
N THR A 256 -13.60 -21.97 -16.87
CA THR A 256 -13.53 -22.02 -15.41
C THR A 256 -14.47 -21.00 -14.76
N PRO A 257 -14.75 -21.13 -13.45
CA PRO A 257 -15.47 -20.10 -12.72
C PRO A 257 -14.71 -18.75 -12.77
N PRO A 258 -15.39 -17.59 -12.82
CA PRO A 258 -14.76 -16.28 -13.09
C PRO A 258 -13.61 -15.87 -12.15
N THR A 259 -13.53 -16.46 -10.96
CA THR A 259 -12.49 -16.15 -9.96
C THR A 259 -11.70 -17.38 -9.53
N ALA A 260 -11.66 -18.41 -10.39
CA ALA A 260 -10.93 -19.66 -10.19
C ALA A 260 -9.53 -19.39 -9.63
N TRP A 261 -9.27 -19.91 -8.43
CA TRP A 261 -8.01 -19.69 -7.74
C TRP A 261 -6.97 -20.69 -8.23
N ALA A 262 -5.88 -20.17 -8.79
CA ALA A 262 -4.70 -20.94 -9.18
C ALA A 262 -4.97 -22.14 -10.11
N PHE A 263 -6.05 -22.11 -10.90
CA PHE A 263 -6.43 -23.23 -11.79
C PHE A 263 -5.27 -23.68 -12.69
N LYS A 264 -4.65 -22.74 -13.42
CA LYS A 264 -3.53 -23.03 -14.32
C LYS A 264 -2.35 -23.72 -13.65
N TRP A 265 -2.12 -23.44 -12.36
CA TRP A 265 -1.02 -24.02 -11.59
C TRP A 265 -1.29 -25.47 -11.19
N TYR A 266 -2.53 -25.79 -10.80
CA TYR A 266 -2.88 -27.13 -10.34
C TYR A 266 -3.36 -28.06 -11.46
N ALA A 267 -4.16 -27.53 -12.39
CA ALA A 267 -4.72 -28.28 -13.50
C ALA A 267 -3.79 -28.33 -14.72
N GLU A 268 -2.81 -27.41 -14.82
CA GLU A 268 -1.86 -27.33 -15.94
C GLU A 268 -2.58 -27.30 -17.31
N ARG A 269 -3.71 -26.56 -17.39
CA ARG A 269 -4.49 -26.37 -18.62
C ARG A 269 -4.77 -24.91 -18.90
N ALA A 270 -4.97 -24.61 -20.17
CA ALA A 270 -5.35 -23.27 -20.61
C ALA A 270 -6.79 -22.95 -20.21
N GLU A 271 -7.01 -21.70 -19.79
CA GLU A 271 -8.36 -21.17 -19.55
C GLU A 271 -8.79 -20.36 -20.77
N TYR A 272 -10.07 -20.47 -21.17
CA TYR A 272 -10.63 -19.65 -22.24
C TYR A 272 -10.51 -18.15 -21.94
N VAL A 273 -10.86 -17.76 -20.70
CA VAL A 273 -10.63 -16.42 -20.16
C VAL A 273 -10.72 -16.48 -18.63
N ASN A 274 -9.89 -15.70 -17.93
CA ASN A 274 -9.95 -15.53 -16.48
C ASN A 274 -10.04 -14.03 -16.16
N PHE A 275 -10.94 -13.64 -15.25
CA PHE A 275 -11.13 -12.23 -14.89
C PHE A 275 -9.88 -11.60 -14.26
N LYS A 276 -9.11 -12.38 -13.50
CA LYS A 276 -7.91 -11.90 -12.82
C LYS A 276 -6.73 -11.74 -13.79
N ASP A 277 -6.68 -12.55 -14.84
CA ASP A 277 -5.59 -12.58 -15.83
C ASP A 277 -5.85 -11.63 -17.01
N CYS A 278 -5.95 -10.34 -16.72
CA CYS A 278 -6.06 -9.32 -17.77
C CYS A 278 -4.68 -9.04 -18.41
N PRO A 279 -4.56 -9.06 -19.75
CA PRO A 279 -3.36 -8.64 -20.46
C PRO A 279 -2.98 -7.18 -20.20
N GLN A 280 -1.76 -6.78 -20.57
CA GLN A 280 -1.24 -5.42 -20.37
C GLN A 280 -1.23 -4.58 -21.64
N ASP A 281 -1.22 -5.21 -22.83
CA ASP A 281 -1.32 -4.55 -24.12
C ASP A 281 -2.80 -4.31 -24.50
N ALA A 282 -3.02 -3.31 -25.36
CA ALA A 282 -4.37 -2.88 -25.69
C ALA A 282 -5.19 -3.95 -26.44
N ALA A 283 -4.57 -4.66 -27.38
CA ALA A 283 -5.25 -5.69 -28.17
C ALA A 283 -5.67 -6.87 -27.28
N GLY A 284 -4.77 -7.32 -26.40
CA GLY A 284 -5.05 -8.34 -25.41
C GLY A 284 -6.17 -7.95 -24.45
N ILE A 285 -6.20 -6.70 -23.96
CA ILE A 285 -7.29 -6.20 -23.09
C ILE A 285 -8.64 -6.20 -23.81
N VAL A 286 -8.68 -5.76 -25.06
CA VAL A 286 -9.91 -5.74 -25.87
C VAL A 286 -10.43 -7.18 -26.09
N GLU A 287 -9.55 -8.10 -26.46
CA GLU A 287 -9.92 -9.51 -26.65
C GLU A 287 -10.36 -10.19 -25.35
N TRP A 288 -9.64 -9.96 -24.26
CA TRP A 288 -10.01 -10.44 -22.92
C TRP A 288 -11.41 -9.97 -22.53
N ASN A 289 -11.73 -8.69 -22.71
CA ASN A 289 -13.05 -8.15 -22.41
C ASN A 289 -14.12 -8.71 -23.37
N ARG A 290 -13.80 -8.91 -24.65
CA ARG A 290 -14.71 -9.53 -25.62
C ARG A 290 -15.12 -10.93 -25.16
N ARG A 291 -14.16 -11.78 -24.74
CA ARG A 291 -14.42 -13.13 -24.24
C ARG A 291 -15.30 -13.14 -22.99
N LEU A 292 -15.01 -12.26 -22.02
CA LEU A 292 -15.84 -12.12 -20.82
C LEU A 292 -17.29 -11.71 -21.15
N ARG A 293 -17.45 -10.71 -22.03
CA ARG A 293 -18.77 -10.24 -22.45
C ARG A 293 -19.53 -11.32 -23.23
N TYR A 294 -18.84 -12.04 -24.11
CA TYR A 294 -19.41 -13.15 -24.87
C TYR A 294 -19.95 -14.23 -23.93
N LEU A 295 -19.16 -14.71 -22.96
CA LEU A 295 -19.63 -15.72 -22.01
C LEU A 295 -20.82 -15.25 -21.17
N LYS A 296 -20.82 -13.98 -20.76
CA LYS A 296 -21.95 -13.39 -20.03
C LYS A 296 -23.23 -13.40 -20.89
N GLN A 297 -23.12 -12.98 -22.15
CA GLN A 297 -24.25 -12.96 -23.08
C GLN A 297 -24.75 -14.37 -23.41
N TRP A 298 -23.83 -15.31 -23.68
CA TRP A 298 -24.16 -16.72 -23.89
C TRP A 298 -24.89 -17.30 -22.67
N GLY A 299 -24.37 -17.06 -21.46
CA GLY A 299 -24.99 -17.54 -20.23
C GLY A 299 -26.38 -16.95 -19.98
N GLN A 300 -26.61 -15.68 -20.30
CA GLN A 300 -27.92 -15.02 -20.16
C GLN A 300 -28.93 -15.49 -21.20
N LYS A 301 -28.48 -15.69 -22.45
CA LYS A 301 -29.34 -16.11 -23.56
C LYS A 301 -29.87 -17.55 -23.37
N ASN A 302 -29.01 -18.44 -22.88
CA ASN A 302 -29.28 -19.88 -22.85
C ASN A 302 -29.70 -20.39 -21.46
N TYR A 303 -30.13 -19.51 -20.54
CA TYR A 303 -30.58 -19.91 -19.20
C TYR A 303 -32.09 -19.66 -18.99
N SER A 304 -32.85 -19.50 -20.07
CA SER A 304 -34.28 -19.17 -20.01
C SER A 304 -35.13 -20.25 -19.35
N ASP A 305 -34.69 -21.51 -19.40
CA ASP A 305 -35.37 -22.69 -18.85
C ASP A 305 -34.73 -23.18 -17.53
N GLY A 306 -33.81 -22.40 -16.95
CA GLY A 306 -33.21 -22.68 -15.66
C GLY A 306 -32.05 -23.69 -15.68
N GLY A 307 -31.50 -24.03 -16.85
CA GLY A 307 -30.30 -24.85 -16.97
C GLY A 307 -29.63 -24.69 -18.33
N TYR A 308 -28.71 -25.59 -18.66
CA TYR A 308 -28.03 -25.62 -19.96
C TYR A 308 -28.11 -27.01 -20.57
N SER A 309 -28.57 -27.08 -21.82
CA SER A 309 -28.64 -28.31 -22.61
C SER A 309 -27.29 -28.68 -23.23
N ALA A 310 -27.18 -29.95 -23.64
CA ALA A 310 -25.99 -30.42 -24.35
C ALA A 310 -25.78 -29.71 -25.70
N GLU A 311 -26.86 -29.27 -26.36
CA GLU A 311 -26.76 -28.58 -27.65
C GLU A 311 -26.21 -27.15 -27.50
N GLU A 312 -26.64 -26.43 -26.46
CA GLU A 312 -26.12 -25.08 -26.19
C GLU A 312 -24.64 -25.11 -25.83
N VAL A 313 -24.20 -26.15 -25.11
CA VAL A 313 -22.79 -26.36 -24.79
C VAL A 313 -21.98 -26.79 -26.01
N ARG A 314 -22.55 -27.60 -26.91
CA ARG A 314 -21.91 -27.90 -28.21
C ARG A 314 -21.78 -26.66 -29.09
N GLU A 315 -22.77 -25.77 -29.08
CA GLU A 315 -22.66 -24.49 -29.78
C GLU A 315 -21.57 -23.60 -29.17
N LEU A 316 -21.48 -23.56 -27.84
CA LEU A 316 -20.39 -22.86 -27.16
C LEU A 316 -19.02 -23.39 -27.61
N GLN A 317 -18.84 -24.71 -27.63
CA GLN A 317 -17.62 -25.35 -28.13
C GLN A 317 -17.31 -24.92 -29.56
N ARG A 318 -18.27 -25.00 -30.49
CA ARG A 318 -18.08 -24.62 -31.90
C ARG A 318 -17.61 -23.17 -32.05
N GLN A 319 -18.15 -22.25 -31.26
CA GLN A 319 -17.84 -20.82 -31.36
C GLN A 319 -16.53 -20.42 -30.68
N THR A 320 -16.03 -21.21 -29.72
CA THR A 320 -14.94 -20.78 -28.83
C THR A 320 -13.74 -21.72 -28.79
N GLY A 321 -13.91 -22.98 -29.20
CA GLY A 321 -12.94 -24.04 -28.99
C GLY A 321 -12.88 -24.55 -27.54
N ILE A 322 -13.79 -24.11 -26.65
CA ILE A 322 -13.88 -24.66 -25.28
C ILE A 322 -14.15 -26.16 -25.36
N THR A 323 -13.31 -26.94 -24.70
CA THR A 323 -13.38 -28.40 -24.69
C THR A 323 -14.05 -28.94 -23.44
N HIS A 324 -13.87 -28.27 -22.30
CA HIS A 324 -14.40 -28.69 -21.01
C HIS A 324 -14.87 -27.48 -20.20
N ILE A 325 -15.80 -27.73 -19.28
CA ILE A 325 -16.33 -26.73 -18.36
C ILE A 325 -16.12 -27.24 -16.93
N VAL A 326 -15.47 -26.44 -16.09
CA VAL A 326 -15.44 -26.63 -14.64
C VAL A 326 -16.55 -25.76 -14.05
N ALA A 327 -17.61 -26.41 -13.60
CA ALA A 327 -18.80 -25.75 -13.09
C ALA A 327 -18.65 -25.39 -11.60
N GLY A 328 -18.80 -24.12 -11.28
CA GLY A 328 -19.02 -23.64 -9.91
C GLY A 328 -20.48 -23.23 -9.72
N ARG A 329 -20.77 -21.93 -9.88
CA ARG A 329 -22.16 -21.41 -9.94
C ARG A 329 -22.82 -21.54 -11.31
N LEU A 330 -22.05 -21.88 -12.35
CA LEU A 330 -22.57 -22.07 -13.70
C LEU A 330 -23.26 -23.44 -13.76
N GLY A 331 -24.56 -23.45 -14.02
CA GLY A 331 -25.40 -24.66 -14.01
C GLY A 331 -26.81 -24.32 -13.48
N PRO A 332 -27.71 -25.31 -13.37
CA PRO A 332 -27.50 -26.74 -13.64
C PRO A 332 -27.33 -27.06 -15.14
N PHE A 333 -26.78 -28.23 -15.44
CA PHE A 333 -26.70 -28.78 -16.79
C PHE A 333 -27.68 -29.97 -16.91
N PHE A 334 -28.39 -30.08 -18.03
CA PHE A 334 -29.37 -31.15 -18.26
C PHE A 334 -28.73 -32.46 -18.74
N PHE A 335 -27.47 -32.66 -18.40
CA PHE A 335 -26.70 -33.87 -18.69
C PHE A 335 -25.73 -34.14 -17.53
N PRO A 336 -25.38 -35.41 -17.29
CA PRO A 336 -24.49 -35.75 -16.19
C PRO A 336 -23.08 -35.18 -16.41
N PRO A 337 -22.40 -34.71 -15.35
CA PRO A 337 -21.02 -34.28 -15.46
C PRO A 337 -20.09 -35.49 -15.62
N ALA A 338 -18.93 -35.28 -16.23
CA ALA A 338 -17.90 -36.30 -16.34
C ALA A 338 -17.20 -36.61 -15.00
N TYR A 339 -17.21 -35.64 -14.06
CA TYR A 339 -16.59 -35.74 -12.74
C TYR A 339 -17.39 -34.91 -11.71
N ARG A 340 -17.39 -35.32 -10.44
CA ARG A 340 -18.03 -34.59 -9.34
C ARG A 340 -17.11 -34.47 -8.14
#